data_AF-A0A8T9ZYU9-F1
#
_entry.id   AF-A0A8T9ZYU9-F1
#
_cell.length_a   1.000
_cell.length_b   1.000
_cell.length_c   1.000
_cell.angle_alpha   90.00
_cell.angle_beta   90.00
_cell.angle_gamma   90.00
#
_symmetry.space_group_name_H-M   'P 1'
#
loop_
_entity.id
_entity.type
_entity.pdbx_description
1 polymer ?
#
loop_
_entity_poly.entity_id
_entity_poly.type
_entity_poly.pdbx_seq_one_letter_code
_entity_poly.pdbx_strand_id
1 'polypeptide(L)'
;MTSEGVIASDATKNDFHDQHPNGFSAISVAIAIEDQDEFNEAYFEIIKDKIDKYGIKSPTPIIKDKLINRYVSLWKQEKAREDIVLNLLSIDALDTIYVTETYFQPFWVELYGDEDNEFRRVISHDFVENILFQYYDIISIWKYFERYSSSGSAYTRVLTDDFSGRVCRAYEEVGDYCDRFDAIPYGDMTYPALSMADLVTGLLKQEVYPLRRKEIQEYIQDDTPAYVETESVRQDDLDKIVPYKTDDVRTDLLRPDPTVHFYTGNGLSKDRLKTLDLFDYGCLYAQQHSGCVKLFDESNDRNHLSGDDLIICLDNSSDSFADYEELNSKYSAQVLDRTEALEYLSSEVPPELVL
;
A
#
# COMPACT_ATOMS: atom_id res chain seq x y z
N MET A 1 23.60 14.91 4.30
CA MET A 1 23.02 13.55 4.29
C MET A 1 21.71 13.73 3.58
N THR A 2 21.62 13.19 2.36
CA THR A 2 20.49 13.31 1.44
C THR A 2 19.46 12.26 1.86
N SER A 3 18.48 12.67 2.67
CA SER A 3 17.39 11.82 3.16
C SER A 3 16.33 11.60 2.07
N GLU A 4 16.74 11.02 0.94
CA GLU A 4 15.84 10.77 -0.20
C GLU A 4 15.13 9.41 -0.15
N GLY A 5 15.57 8.51 0.74
CA GLY A 5 14.95 7.22 0.94
C GLY A 5 13.50 7.28 1.41
N VAL A 6 12.81 6.15 1.27
CA VAL A 6 11.36 6.03 1.41
C VAL A 6 10.99 4.85 2.32
N ILE A 7 9.85 4.96 2.98
CA ILE A 7 9.24 3.88 3.77
C ILE A 7 7.93 3.51 3.12
N ALA A 8 7.80 2.26 2.68
CA ALA A 8 6.56 1.71 2.17
C ALA A 8 5.97 0.71 3.17
N SER A 9 4.66 0.78 3.43
CA SER A 9 4.01 -0.11 4.39
C SER A 9 2.72 -0.72 3.85
N ASP A 10 2.49 -1.97 4.24
CA ASP A 10 1.24 -2.70 4.05
C ASP A 10 0.95 -3.61 5.24
N ALA A 11 -0.29 -4.09 5.35
CA ALA A 11 -0.76 -4.94 6.43
C ALA A 11 -1.64 -6.10 5.95
N THR A 12 -1.51 -7.20 6.68
CA THR A 12 -2.38 -8.36 6.53
C THR A 12 -2.91 -8.83 7.87
N LYS A 13 -3.95 -9.66 7.80
CA LYS A 13 -4.59 -10.26 8.97
C LYS A 13 -4.61 -11.77 8.89
N ASN A 14 -4.52 -12.40 10.07
CA ASN A 14 -4.58 -13.85 10.21
C ASN A 14 -5.56 -14.27 11.31
N ASP A 15 -6.44 -15.23 10.98
CA ASP A 15 -7.38 -15.82 11.92
C ASP A 15 -6.85 -17.15 12.44
N PHE A 16 -6.80 -17.34 13.77
CA PHE A 16 -6.27 -18.55 14.40
C PHE A 16 -7.34 -19.64 14.63
N HIS A 17 -8.21 -19.88 13.64
CA HIS A 17 -9.42 -20.72 13.73
C HIS A 17 -9.24 -22.05 14.47
N ASP A 18 -8.07 -22.70 14.34
CA ASP A 18 -7.83 -24.05 14.90
C ASP A 18 -7.26 -24.09 16.33
N GLN A 19 -6.57 -23.05 16.80
CA GLN A 19 -5.89 -23.07 18.12
C GLN A 19 -6.45 -22.05 19.12
N HIS A 20 -7.06 -20.98 18.63
CA HIS A 20 -7.71 -19.96 19.44
C HIS A 20 -9.02 -19.56 18.78
N PRO A 21 -10.16 -20.15 19.18
CA PRO A 21 -11.46 -19.70 18.70
C PRO A 21 -11.59 -18.20 19.02
N ASN A 22 -11.77 -17.37 17.97
CA ASN A 22 -11.79 -15.89 18.03
C ASN A 22 -10.42 -15.21 18.23
N GLY A 23 -9.30 -15.90 17.98
CA GLY A 23 -7.98 -15.28 17.96
C GLY A 23 -7.71 -14.58 16.63
N PHE A 24 -7.36 -13.30 16.70
CA PHE A 24 -7.02 -12.46 15.55
C PHE A 24 -5.62 -11.90 15.71
N SER A 25 -4.81 -11.94 14.65
CA SER A 25 -3.54 -11.19 14.58
C SER A 25 -3.52 -10.28 13.36
N ALA A 26 -3.11 -9.03 13.60
CA ALA A 26 -2.76 -8.09 12.55
C ALA A 26 -1.23 -8.01 12.44
N ILE A 27 -0.71 -7.95 11.22
CA ILE A 27 0.71 -7.81 10.94
C ILE A 27 0.88 -6.76 9.87
N SER A 28 1.86 -5.89 10.05
CA SER A 28 2.25 -4.89 9.08
C SER A 28 3.76 -4.93 8.90
N VAL A 29 4.20 -4.67 7.69
CA VAL A 29 5.60 -4.60 7.29
C VAL A 29 5.84 -3.20 6.75
N ALA A 30 6.79 -2.47 7.34
CA ALA A 30 7.33 -1.22 6.81
C ALA A 30 8.74 -1.50 6.25
N ILE A 31 8.92 -1.25 4.96
CA ILE A 31 10.17 -1.45 4.23
C ILE A 31 10.79 -0.09 3.98
N ALA A 32 11.96 0.15 4.56
CA ALA A 32 12.79 1.32 4.33
C ALA A 32 13.78 1.04 3.20
N ILE A 33 13.78 1.91 2.19
CA ILE A 33 14.59 1.83 0.98
C ILE A 33 15.47 3.08 0.92
N GLU A 34 16.78 2.90 0.80
CA GLU A 34 17.74 4.02 0.75
C GLU A 34 17.70 4.74 -0.60
N ASP A 35 17.79 3.99 -1.69
CA ASP A 35 17.74 4.46 -3.08
C ASP A 35 16.55 3.82 -3.81
N GLN A 36 15.54 4.63 -4.09
CA GLN A 36 14.31 4.16 -4.72
C GLN A 36 14.50 3.78 -6.19
N ASP A 37 15.42 4.44 -6.91
CA ASP A 37 15.65 4.18 -8.33
C ASP A 37 16.40 2.85 -8.50
N GLU A 38 17.45 2.64 -7.71
CA GLU A 38 18.19 1.36 -7.67
C GLU A 38 17.27 0.20 -7.27
N PHE A 39 16.44 0.41 -6.24
CA PHE A 39 15.46 -0.58 -5.83
C PHE A 39 14.47 -0.93 -6.95
N ASN A 40 13.91 0.08 -7.63
CA ASN A 40 12.94 -0.14 -8.71
C ASN A 40 13.56 -0.92 -9.87
N GLU A 41 14.78 -0.57 -10.30
CA GLU A 41 15.49 -1.28 -11.37
C GLU A 41 15.67 -2.76 -11.02
N ALA A 42 16.25 -3.05 -9.85
CA ALA A 42 16.46 -4.43 -9.39
C ALA A 42 15.15 -5.21 -9.21
N TYR A 43 14.11 -4.57 -8.66
CA TYR A 43 12.78 -5.15 -8.53
C TYR A 43 12.23 -5.55 -9.91
N PHE A 44 12.27 -4.65 -10.90
CA PHE A 44 11.73 -4.94 -12.23
C PHE A 44 12.49 -6.07 -12.93
N GLU A 45 13.82 -6.13 -12.81
CA GLU A 45 14.62 -7.24 -13.35
C GLU A 45 14.21 -8.59 -12.74
N ILE A 46 14.10 -8.65 -11.41
CA ILE A 46 13.69 -9.87 -10.69
C ILE A 46 12.28 -10.28 -11.13
N ILE A 47 11.32 -9.35 -11.11
CA ILE A 47 9.93 -9.68 -11.44
C ILE A 47 9.78 -10.15 -12.88
N LYS A 48 10.50 -9.55 -13.85
CA LYS A 48 10.50 -10.03 -15.24
C LYS A 48 10.96 -11.49 -15.33
N ASP A 49 12.08 -11.83 -14.70
CA ASP A 49 12.57 -13.23 -14.64
C ASP A 49 11.52 -14.17 -14.01
N LYS A 50 10.90 -13.76 -12.90
CA LYS A 50 9.91 -14.60 -12.21
C LYS A 50 8.62 -14.75 -13.00
N ILE A 51 8.16 -13.70 -13.68
CA ILE A 51 6.98 -13.72 -14.56
C ILE A 51 7.19 -14.78 -15.66
N ASP A 52 8.35 -14.75 -16.33
CA ASP A 52 8.71 -15.70 -17.38
C ASP A 52 8.84 -17.13 -16.83
N LYS A 53 9.55 -17.29 -15.71
CA LYS A 53 9.76 -18.59 -15.04
C LYS A 53 8.46 -19.29 -14.65
N TYR A 54 7.49 -18.53 -14.15
CA TYR A 54 6.22 -19.08 -13.65
C TYR A 54 5.05 -18.97 -14.64
N GLY A 55 5.25 -18.33 -15.81
CA GLY A 55 4.22 -18.14 -16.83
C GLY A 55 3.08 -17.24 -16.35
N ILE A 56 3.39 -16.24 -15.53
CA ILE A 56 2.43 -15.27 -15.02
C ILE A 56 2.10 -14.30 -16.15
N LYS A 57 0.82 -13.94 -16.32
CA LYS A 57 0.44 -12.96 -17.35
C LYS A 57 0.19 -11.63 -16.68
N SER A 58 1.13 -10.71 -16.86
CA SER A 58 1.05 -9.32 -16.42
C SER A 58 1.61 -8.44 -17.53
N PRO A 59 0.94 -7.33 -17.91
CA PRO A 59 1.47 -6.40 -18.91
C PRO A 59 2.58 -5.50 -18.36
N THR A 60 2.76 -5.45 -17.04
CA THR A 60 3.78 -4.66 -16.36
C THR A 60 4.58 -5.50 -15.35
N PRO A 61 5.82 -5.11 -15.02
CA PRO A 61 6.68 -5.83 -14.08
C PRO A 61 6.36 -5.52 -12.62
N ILE A 62 5.08 -5.37 -12.26
CA ILE A 62 4.61 -5.26 -10.87
C ILE A 62 3.68 -6.44 -10.60
N ILE A 63 3.90 -7.14 -9.49
CA ILE A 63 3.15 -8.35 -9.17
C ILE A 63 2.47 -8.29 -7.81
N LYS A 64 1.34 -8.98 -7.70
CA LYS A 64 0.63 -9.21 -6.44
C LYS A 64 0.38 -10.68 -6.21
N ASP A 65 0.09 -11.03 -4.96
CA ASP A 65 -0.28 -12.39 -4.57
C ASP A 65 -1.45 -12.95 -5.40
N LYS A 66 -2.41 -12.11 -5.76
CA LYS A 66 -3.55 -12.50 -6.62
C LYS A 66 -3.12 -12.98 -8.01
N LEU A 67 -2.05 -12.43 -8.58
CA LEU A 67 -1.52 -12.85 -9.89
C LEU A 67 -0.84 -14.22 -9.77
N ILE A 68 -0.05 -14.45 -8.71
CA ILE A 68 0.54 -15.76 -8.41
C ILE A 68 -0.58 -16.81 -8.28
N ASN A 69 -1.61 -16.52 -7.47
CA ASN A 69 -2.73 -17.43 -7.25
C ASN A 69 -3.56 -17.71 -8.52
N ARG A 70 -3.59 -16.78 -9.47
CA ARG A 70 -4.35 -16.91 -10.72
C ARG A 70 -3.61 -17.73 -11.77
N TYR A 71 -2.32 -17.52 -11.95
CA TYR A 71 -1.57 -18.08 -13.08
C TYR A 71 -0.69 -19.27 -12.70
N VAL A 72 -0.25 -19.37 -11.45
CA VAL A 72 0.57 -20.49 -10.97
C VAL A 72 -0.34 -21.61 -10.49
N SER A 73 -0.03 -22.84 -10.88
CA SER A 73 -0.77 -24.04 -10.44
C SER A 73 -0.72 -24.17 -8.90
N LEU A 74 -1.85 -24.51 -8.27
CA LEU A 74 -2.03 -24.57 -6.82
C LEU A 74 -0.85 -25.21 -6.05
N TRP A 75 -0.38 -26.38 -6.48
CA TRP A 75 0.73 -27.11 -5.84
C TRP A 75 2.12 -26.51 -6.04
N LYS A 76 2.24 -25.38 -6.75
CA LYS A 76 3.47 -24.60 -6.93
C LYS A 76 3.35 -23.18 -6.37
N GLN A 77 2.18 -22.75 -5.91
CA GLN A 77 1.94 -21.36 -5.50
C GLN A 77 2.83 -20.97 -4.33
N GLU A 78 2.92 -21.83 -3.29
CA GLU A 78 3.74 -21.58 -2.11
C GLU A 78 5.21 -21.36 -2.47
N LYS A 79 5.78 -22.32 -3.23
CA LYS A 79 7.16 -22.24 -3.71
C LYS A 79 7.41 -21.05 -4.64
N ALA A 80 6.43 -20.68 -5.46
CA ALA A 80 6.56 -19.53 -6.35
C ALA A 80 6.59 -18.23 -5.54
N ARG A 81 5.73 -18.09 -4.51
CA ARG A 81 5.75 -16.94 -3.61
C ARG A 81 7.09 -16.85 -2.87
N GLU A 82 7.53 -17.94 -2.26
CA GLU A 82 8.83 -18.01 -1.58
C GLU A 82 9.98 -17.57 -2.51
N ASP A 83 10.08 -18.16 -3.70
CA ASP A 83 11.13 -17.81 -4.66
C ASP A 83 11.03 -16.35 -5.15
N ILE A 84 9.83 -15.80 -5.34
CA ILE A 84 9.67 -14.39 -5.72
C ILE A 84 10.15 -13.49 -4.58
N VAL A 85 9.60 -13.69 -3.39
CA VAL A 85 9.80 -12.77 -2.26
C VAL A 85 11.22 -12.85 -1.71
N LEU A 86 11.82 -14.03 -1.58
CA LEU A 86 13.21 -14.14 -1.13
C LEU A 86 14.21 -13.51 -2.12
N ASN A 87 13.93 -13.52 -3.43
CA ASN A 87 14.77 -12.79 -4.39
C ASN A 87 14.60 -11.28 -4.24
N LEU A 88 13.38 -10.78 -4.03
CA LEU A 88 13.15 -9.36 -3.76
C LEU A 88 13.81 -8.91 -2.44
N LEU A 89 13.76 -9.74 -1.41
CA LEU A 89 14.41 -9.47 -0.11
C LEU A 89 15.93 -9.38 -0.22
N SER A 90 16.54 -9.89 -1.30
CA SER A 90 17.99 -9.81 -1.54
C SER A 90 18.46 -8.53 -2.25
N ILE A 91 17.57 -7.56 -2.51
CA ILE A 91 17.93 -6.28 -3.14
C ILE A 91 18.79 -5.44 -2.18
N ASP A 92 19.96 -4.98 -2.64
CA ASP A 92 20.95 -4.25 -1.83
C ASP A 92 20.46 -2.87 -1.34
N ALA A 93 19.55 -2.22 -2.08
CA ALA A 93 18.98 -0.92 -1.72
C ALA A 93 18.02 -0.97 -0.50
N LEU A 94 17.72 -2.16 0.02
CA LEU A 94 16.90 -2.35 1.22
C LEU A 94 17.73 -2.04 2.47
N ASP A 95 17.32 -1.01 3.21
CA ASP A 95 18.00 -0.61 4.45
C ASP A 95 17.44 -1.36 5.66
N THR A 96 16.12 -1.28 5.87
CA THR A 96 15.46 -1.83 7.06
C THR A 96 14.13 -2.47 6.70
N ILE A 97 13.85 -3.64 7.27
CA ILE A 97 12.53 -4.27 7.24
C ILE A 97 12.00 -4.31 8.66
N TYR A 98 10.95 -3.52 8.90
CA TYR A 98 10.31 -3.40 10.20
C TYR A 98 8.98 -4.13 10.20
N VAL A 99 8.84 -5.18 11.03
CA VAL A 99 7.60 -5.96 11.10
C VAL A 99 6.92 -5.76 12.44
N THR A 100 5.66 -5.33 12.42
CA THR A 100 4.86 -5.12 13.63
C THR A 100 3.71 -6.10 13.68
N GLU A 101 3.67 -6.93 14.72
CA GLU A 101 2.54 -7.83 15.00
C GLU A 101 1.70 -7.33 16.17
N THR A 102 0.39 -7.55 16.09
CA THR A 102 -0.53 -7.34 17.21
C THR A 102 -1.29 -8.62 17.46
N TYR A 103 -1.18 -9.12 18.69
CA TYR A 103 -2.08 -10.13 19.23
C TYR A 103 -2.40 -9.81 20.69
N PHE A 104 -3.68 -9.54 20.96
CA PHE A 104 -4.16 -9.27 22.30
C PHE A 104 -4.90 -10.46 22.89
N GLN A 105 -4.55 -10.83 24.12
CA GLN A 105 -5.44 -11.64 24.94
C GLN A 105 -6.76 -10.87 25.19
N PRO A 106 -7.89 -11.56 25.45
CA PRO A 106 -9.16 -10.87 25.65
C PRO A 106 -9.14 -9.90 26.84
N PHE A 107 -9.39 -8.62 26.57
CA PHE A 107 -9.65 -7.58 27.57
C PHE A 107 -10.56 -6.50 26.97
N TRP A 108 -11.01 -5.55 27.79
CA TRP A 108 -11.85 -4.44 27.34
C TRP A 108 -10.98 -3.26 26.88
N VAL A 109 -11.17 -2.83 25.63
CA VAL A 109 -10.64 -1.57 25.10
C VAL A 109 -11.72 -0.51 25.22
N GLU A 110 -11.39 0.63 25.80
CA GLU A 110 -12.28 1.80 25.88
C GLU A 110 -12.08 2.67 24.63
N LEU A 111 -13.17 3.00 23.96
CA LEU A 111 -13.22 3.85 22.78
C LEU A 111 -14.10 5.07 23.07
N TYR A 112 -13.80 6.19 22.45
CA TYR A 112 -14.71 7.34 22.44
C TYR A 112 -16.02 6.95 21.74
N GLY A 113 -17.13 7.31 22.37
CA GLY A 113 -18.49 7.17 21.83
C GLY A 113 -18.79 8.24 20.78
N ASP A 114 -19.97 8.15 20.19
CA ASP A 114 -20.43 9.12 19.19
C ASP A 114 -20.93 10.44 19.85
N GLU A 115 -21.19 10.43 21.15
CA GLU A 115 -21.51 11.61 21.97
C GLU A 115 -20.29 12.09 22.78
N ASP A 116 -20.18 13.40 22.98
CA ASP A 116 -19.08 14.02 23.71
C ASP A 116 -18.92 13.44 25.13
N ASN A 117 -17.73 12.90 25.42
CA ASN A 117 -17.35 12.27 26.69
C ASN A 117 -18.04 10.95 27.03
N GLU A 118 -18.73 10.32 26.07
CA GLU A 118 -19.15 8.93 26.23
C GLU A 118 -18.02 7.97 25.87
N PHE A 119 -17.95 6.84 26.59
CA PHE A 119 -17.03 5.76 26.27
C PHE A 119 -17.83 4.49 25.99
N ARG A 120 -17.48 3.81 24.90
CA ARG A 120 -17.94 2.45 24.61
C ARG A 120 -16.80 1.47 24.83
N ARG A 121 -17.16 0.24 25.24
CA ARG A 121 -16.19 -0.84 25.41
C ARG A 121 -16.34 -1.87 24.32
N VAL A 122 -15.22 -2.28 23.74
CA VAL A 122 -15.15 -3.39 22.79
C VAL A 122 -14.14 -4.41 23.31
N ILE A 123 -14.33 -5.67 22.94
CA ILE A 123 -13.34 -6.71 23.28
C ILE A 123 -12.11 -6.47 22.40
N SER A 124 -10.91 -6.66 22.96
CA SER A 124 -9.64 -6.41 22.30
C SER A 124 -9.51 -7.06 20.91
N HIS A 125 -10.05 -8.27 20.71
CA HIS A 125 -10.06 -8.92 19.39
C HIS A 125 -10.91 -8.14 18.37
N ASP A 126 -12.11 -7.69 18.75
CA ASP A 126 -13.00 -6.90 17.89
C ASP A 126 -12.38 -5.55 17.56
N PHE A 127 -11.65 -4.95 18.52
CA PHE A 127 -10.90 -3.73 18.30
C PHE A 127 -9.82 -3.93 17.23
N VAL A 128 -8.99 -4.98 17.37
CA VAL A 128 -7.91 -5.24 16.42
C VAL A 128 -8.48 -5.50 15.03
N GLU A 129 -9.49 -6.37 14.92
CA GLU A 129 -10.08 -6.78 13.64
C GLU A 129 -10.85 -5.65 12.94
N ASN A 130 -11.74 -4.96 13.66
CA ASN A 130 -12.73 -4.08 13.04
C ASN A 130 -12.37 -2.60 13.09
N ILE A 131 -11.39 -2.21 13.90
CA ILE A 131 -11.04 -0.80 14.11
C ILE A 131 -9.57 -0.56 13.77
N LEU A 132 -8.65 -1.19 14.50
CA LEU A 132 -7.22 -0.98 14.33
C LEU A 132 -6.75 -1.42 12.94
N PHE A 133 -7.29 -2.51 12.40
CA PHE A 133 -6.89 -3.02 11.08
C PHE A 133 -7.12 -2.02 9.94
N GLN A 134 -8.05 -1.07 10.08
CA GLN A 134 -8.37 -0.11 9.01
C GLN A 134 -7.21 0.83 8.66
N TYR A 135 -6.31 1.08 9.61
CA TYR A 135 -5.13 1.96 9.48
C TYR A 135 -3.86 1.26 9.99
N TYR A 136 -3.80 -0.08 9.91
CA TYR A 136 -2.71 -0.82 10.54
C TYR A 136 -1.36 -0.64 9.85
N ASP A 137 -1.37 -0.26 8.56
CA ASP A 137 -0.18 0.13 7.80
C ASP A 137 0.60 1.25 8.50
N ILE A 138 -0.12 2.13 9.21
CA ILE A 138 0.46 3.26 9.95
C ILE A 138 1.20 2.80 11.20
N ILE A 139 0.82 1.65 11.78
CA ILE A 139 1.35 1.20 13.06
C ILE A 139 2.80 0.74 12.93
N SER A 140 3.17 0.09 11.83
CA SER A 140 4.57 -0.26 11.55
C SER A 140 5.42 0.97 11.28
N ILE A 141 4.91 1.95 10.53
CA ILE A 141 5.58 3.23 10.27
C ILE A 141 5.78 4.01 11.58
N TRP A 142 4.74 4.09 12.42
CA TRP A 142 4.82 4.74 13.72
C TRP A 142 5.90 4.11 14.61
N LYS A 143 5.94 2.78 14.71
CA LYS A 143 6.98 2.07 15.47
C LYS A 143 8.38 2.27 14.89
N TYR A 144 8.51 2.30 13.56
CA TYR A 144 9.75 2.66 12.90
C TYR A 144 10.22 4.06 13.34
N PHE A 145 9.34 5.07 13.30
CA PHE A 145 9.69 6.43 13.72
C PHE A 145 10.01 6.53 15.21
N GLU A 146 9.22 5.88 16.07
CA GLU A 146 9.48 5.83 17.52
C GLU A 146 10.92 5.37 17.81
N ARG A 147 11.42 4.41 17.02
CA ARG A 147 12.76 3.87 17.16
C ARG A 147 13.86 4.74 16.54
N TYR A 148 13.66 5.22 15.31
CA TYR A 148 14.75 5.80 14.49
C TYR A 148 14.74 7.33 14.40
N SER A 149 13.64 8.01 14.76
CA SER A 149 13.58 9.47 14.65
C SER A 149 14.58 10.17 15.58
N SER A 150 14.82 9.61 16.78
CA SER A 150 15.74 10.22 17.77
C SER A 150 17.22 10.13 17.39
N SER A 151 17.61 9.16 16.56
CA SER A 151 18.98 8.98 16.04
C SER A 151 19.25 9.78 14.77
N GLY A 152 18.22 10.36 14.15
CA GLY A 152 18.34 11.05 12.86
C GLY A 152 18.61 10.11 11.68
N SER A 153 18.28 8.82 11.84
CA SER A 153 18.49 7.77 10.83
C SER A 153 17.18 7.32 10.18
N ALA A 154 16.06 7.97 10.48
CA ALA A 154 14.76 7.66 9.90
C ALA A 154 14.64 8.26 8.50
N TYR A 155 14.16 7.46 7.54
CA TYR A 155 13.63 7.99 6.28
C TYR A 155 12.27 8.64 6.53
N THR A 156 12.01 9.79 5.92
CA THR A 156 10.86 10.65 6.27
C THR A 156 9.82 10.75 5.15
N ARG A 157 10.06 10.13 4.00
CA ARG A 157 9.06 9.97 2.93
C ARG A 157 8.31 8.67 3.14
N VAL A 158 6.99 8.77 3.28
CA VAL A 158 6.11 7.63 3.59
C VAL A 158 5.21 7.36 2.39
N LEU A 159 5.14 6.09 1.99
CA LEU A 159 4.18 5.55 1.03
C LEU A 159 3.32 4.51 1.76
N THR A 160 2.00 4.60 1.57
CA THR A 160 1.07 3.54 1.98
C THR A 160 0.07 3.29 0.85
N ASP A 161 -0.58 2.14 0.88
CA ASP A 161 -1.84 2.01 0.18
C ASP A 161 -2.89 2.98 0.76
N ASP A 162 -3.97 3.21 0.01
CA ASP A 162 -5.12 3.96 0.51
C ASP A 162 -5.82 3.19 1.63
N PHE A 163 -5.94 3.82 2.79
CA PHE A 163 -6.45 3.21 4.02
C PHE A 163 -7.62 4.02 4.59
N SER A 164 -8.24 3.52 5.65
CA SER A 164 -9.38 4.19 6.28
C SER A 164 -9.30 4.17 7.81
N GLY A 165 -10.31 4.71 8.47
CA GLY A 165 -10.40 4.73 9.92
C GLY A 165 -10.29 6.13 10.49
N ARG A 166 -10.20 6.19 11.82
CA ARG A 166 -10.31 7.44 12.58
C ARG A 166 -8.95 7.88 13.10
N VAL A 167 -8.82 9.19 13.31
CA VAL A 167 -7.58 9.81 13.80
C VAL A 167 -7.19 9.25 15.18
N CYS A 168 -5.99 8.69 15.25
CA CYS A 168 -5.30 8.25 16.47
C CYS A 168 -3.99 9.04 16.65
N ARG A 169 -3.35 8.95 17.83
CA ARG A 169 -2.11 9.70 18.07
C ARG A 169 -0.94 9.14 17.26
N ALA A 170 -0.90 7.83 17.04
CA ALA A 170 0.12 7.21 16.20
C ALA A 170 0.12 7.82 14.78
N TYR A 171 -1.06 8.02 14.19
CA TYR A 171 -1.20 8.70 12.89
C TYR A 171 -0.70 10.14 12.91
N GLU A 172 -1.04 10.92 13.93
CA GLU A 172 -0.56 12.31 14.04
C GLU A 172 0.97 12.37 14.26
N GLU A 173 1.52 11.48 15.07
CA GLU A 173 2.97 11.39 15.28
C GLU A 173 3.71 11.02 13.97
N VAL A 174 3.16 10.10 13.17
CA VAL A 174 3.68 9.81 11.83
C VAL A 174 3.67 11.09 10.97
N GLY A 175 2.58 11.86 11.01
CA GLY A 175 2.47 13.16 10.32
C GLY A 175 3.50 14.20 10.79
N ASP A 176 3.81 14.23 12.10
CA ASP A 176 4.80 15.15 12.67
C ASP A 176 6.25 14.78 12.29
N TYR A 177 6.54 13.50 12.02
CA TYR A 177 7.87 13.02 11.66
C TYR A 177 8.13 12.95 10.15
N CYS A 178 7.09 12.79 9.33
CA CYS A 178 7.27 12.67 7.89
C CYS A 178 7.46 14.04 7.21
N ASP A 179 8.32 14.07 6.18
CA ASP A 179 8.45 15.22 5.28
C ASP A 179 7.39 15.17 4.17
N ARG A 180 6.98 13.96 3.79
CA ARG A 180 5.96 13.67 2.79
C ARG A 180 5.24 12.37 3.16
N PHE A 181 3.93 12.38 3.05
CA PHE A 181 3.08 11.20 3.24
C PHE A 181 2.18 11.07 2.02
N ASP A 182 2.44 10.05 1.20
CA ASP A 182 1.60 9.69 0.07
C ASP A 182 0.73 8.47 0.40
N ALA A 183 -0.60 8.66 0.46
CA ALA A 183 -1.57 7.57 0.52
C ALA A 183 -2.05 7.26 -0.90
N ILE A 184 -1.64 6.12 -1.44
CA ILE A 184 -1.75 5.81 -2.86
C ILE A 184 -2.83 4.76 -3.08
N PRO A 185 -3.97 5.10 -3.73
CA PRO A 185 -4.94 4.10 -4.10
C PRO A 185 -4.34 3.11 -5.12
N TYR A 186 -4.50 1.82 -4.86
CA TYR A 186 -3.87 0.76 -5.66
C TYR A 186 -2.34 0.89 -5.69
N GLY A 187 -1.75 1.35 -4.59
CA GLY A 187 -0.31 1.54 -4.43
C GLY A 187 0.45 0.23 -4.63
N ASP A 188 -0.05 -0.87 -4.10
CA ASP A 188 0.46 -2.23 -4.34
C ASP A 188 0.40 -2.72 -5.82
N MET A 189 -0.34 -2.04 -6.70
CA MET A 189 -0.34 -2.27 -8.15
C MET A 189 0.47 -1.22 -8.93
N THR A 190 0.88 -0.16 -8.25
CA THR A 190 1.48 1.03 -8.87
C THR A 190 2.97 1.15 -8.51
N TYR A 191 3.34 0.89 -7.26
CA TYR A 191 4.69 1.09 -6.73
C TYR A 191 5.34 -0.24 -6.33
N PRO A 192 6.57 -0.52 -6.83
CA PRO A 192 7.35 -1.68 -6.42
C PRO A 192 7.49 -1.86 -4.90
N ALA A 193 7.70 -0.76 -4.16
CA ALA A 193 7.91 -0.80 -2.72
C ALA A 193 6.65 -1.27 -1.95
N LEU A 194 5.46 -0.80 -2.34
CA LEU A 194 4.19 -1.22 -1.74
C LEU A 194 3.82 -2.66 -2.15
N SER A 195 4.05 -3.01 -3.42
CA SER A 195 3.94 -4.41 -3.88
C SER A 195 4.84 -5.34 -3.07
N MET A 196 6.08 -4.93 -2.77
CA MET A 196 7.00 -5.71 -1.95
C MET A 196 6.46 -5.87 -0.53
N ALA A 197 5.92 -4.81 0.09
CA ALA A 197 5.33 -4.90 1.43
C ALA A 197 4.16 -5.91 1.47
N ASP A 198 3.22 -5.85 0.50
CA ASP A 198 2.13 -6.84 0.34
C ASP A 198 2.68 -8.26 0.23
N LEU A 199 3.66 -8.47 -0.66
CA LEU A 199 4.27 -9.78 -0.89
C LEU A 199 4.99 -10.34 0.34
N VAL A 200 5.71 -9.50 1.10
CA VAL A 200 6.38 -9.92 2.35
C VAL A 200 5.35 -10.30 3.40
N THR A 201 4.28 -9.52 3.59
CA THR A 201 3.21 -9.91 4.53
C THR A 201 2.55 -11.23 4.11
N GLY A 202 2.34 -11.43 2.81
CA GLY A 202 1.81 -12.68 2.23
C GLY A 202 2.73 -13.89 2.41
N LEU A 203 4.06 -13.70 2.34
CA LEU A 203 5.05 -14.74 2.64
C LEU A 203 5.02 -15.10 4.13
N LEU A 204 5.08 -14.10 5.02
CA LEU A 204 5.06 -14.33 6.47
C LEU A 204 3.80 -15.10 6.89
N LYS A 205 2.63 -14.74 6.32
CA LYS A 205 1.36 -15.44 6.55
C LYS A 205 1.39 -16.91 6.11
N GLN A 206 2.15 -17.23 5.07
CA GLN A 206 2.29 -18.59 4.56
C GLN A 206 3.25 -19.44 5.40
N GLU A 207 4.40 -18.88 5.76
CA GLU A 207 5.55 -19.65 6.23
C GLU A 207 5.74 -19.62 7.75
N VAL A 208 5.26 -18.56 8.41
CA VAL A 208 5.48 -18.37 9.84
C VAL A 208 4.23 -18.79 10.62
N TYR A 209 4.36 -19.81 11.47
CA TYR A 209 3.29 -20.20 12.39
C TYR A 209 3.83 -20.66 13.75
N PRO A 210 3.41 -20.06 14.87
CA PRO A 210 2.50 -18.92 14.97
C PRO A 210 3.17 -17.62 14.48
N LEU A 211 2.39 -16.68 13.94
CA LEU A 211 2.91 -15.36 13.55
C LEU A 211 3.17 -14.50 14.78
N ARG A 212 4.38 -14.60 15.29
CA ARG A 212 4.84 -13.89 16.48
C ARG A 212 6.20 -13.27 16.19
N ARG A 213 6.49 -12.18 16.91
CA ARG A 213 7.71 -11.38 16.76
C ARG A 213 8.98 -12.23 16.52
N LYS A 214 9.22 -13.23 17.39
CA LYS A 214 10.45 -14.03 17.36
C LYS A 214 10.52 -14.90 16.11
N GLU A 215 9.45 -15.64 15.83
CA GLU A 215 9.34 -16.55 14.69
C GLU A 215 9.43 -15.79 13.36
N ILE A 216 8.85 -14.59 13.28
CA ILE A 216 8.96 -13.70 12.11
C ILE A 216 10.43 -13.28 11.91
N GLN A 217 11.10 -12.82 12.97
CA GLN A 217 12.47 -12.34 12.89
C GLN A 217 13.44 -13.44 12.45
N GLU A 218 13.34 -14.62 13.09
CA GLU A 218 14.17 -15.78 12.77
C GLU A 218 13.97 -16.26 11.32
N TYR A 219 12.80 -16.02 10.72
CA TYR A 219 12.50 -16.47 9.36
C TYR A 219 13.13 -15.59 8.28
N ILE A 220 13.12 -14.25 8.42
CA ILE A 220 13.55 -13.35 7.32
C ILE A 220 14.95 -12.74 7.51
N GLN A 221 15.50 -12.71 8.73
CA GLN A 221 16.72 -11.96 9.03
C GLN A 221 17.98 -12.42 8.25
N ASP A 222 18.03 -13.69 7.85
CA ASP A 222 19.20 -14.29 7.20
C ASP A 222 19.09 -14.27 5.65
N ASP A 223 17.92 -13.89 5.12
CA ASP A 223 17.60 -13.90 3.67
C ASP A 223 17.62 -12.49 3.04
N THR A 224 18.06 -11.47 3.78
CA THR A 224 18.09 -10.08 3.33
C THR A 224 19.38 -9.38 3.78
N PRO A 225 19.95 -8.46 2.96
CA PRO A 225 21.02 -7.58 3.42
C PRO A 225 20.50 -6.50 4.39
N ALA A 226 19.19 -6.25 4.42
CA ALA A 226 18.56 -5.24 5.25
C ALA A 226 18.63 -5.57 6.74
N TYR A 227 18.62 -4.54 7.58
CA TYR A 227 18.40 -4.72 9.02
C TYR A 227 16.95 -5.12 9.29
N VAL A 228 16.74 -6.30 9.88
CA VAL A 228 15.41 -6.77 10.26
C VAL A 228 15.13 -6.48 11.72
N GLU A 229 14.04 -5.76 11.99
CA GLU A 229 13.48 -5.61 13.32
C GLU A 229 12.03 -6.06 13.34
N THR A 230 11.66 -6.81 14.37
CA THR A 230 10.26 -7.17 14.60
C THR A 230 9.83 -6.69 15.97
N GLU A 231 8.60 -6.21 16.10
CA GLU A 231 8.02 -5.75 17.36
C GLU A 231 6.57 -6.18 17.53
N SER A 232 6.12 -6.22 18.79
CA SER A 232 4.74 -6.50 19.15
C SER A 232 4.09 -5.22 19.67
N VAL A 233 2.89 -4.90 19.20
CA VAL A 233 2.04 -3.88 19.84
C VAL A 233 1.55 -4.44 21.18
N ARG A 234 1.67 -3.64 22.23
CA ARG A 234 1.35 -4.00 23.60
C ARG A 234 0.13 -3.23 24.09
N GLN A 235 -0.44 -3.69 25.20
CA GLN A 235 -1.54 -2.99 25.86
C GLN A 235 -1.15 -1.55 26.28
N ASP A 236 0.13 -1.31 26.57
CA ASP A 236 0.63 0.02 26.91
C ASP A 236 0.68 0.99 25.72
N ASP A 237 0.55 0.49 24.48
CA ASP A 237 0.46 1.32 23.26
C ASP A 237 -0.97 1.81 22.96
N LEU A 238 -1.97 1.38 23.75
CA LEU A 238 -3.38 1.67 23.48
C LEU A 238 -3.70 3.16 23.45
N ASP A 239 -3.03 3.99 24.25
CA ASP A 239 -3.26 5.43 24.25
C ASP A 239 -2.79 6.11 22.94
N LYS A 240 -1.96 5.43 22.16
CA LYS A 240 -1.47 5.88 20.86
C LYS A 240 -2.33 5.41 19.71
N ILE A 241 -2.73 4.14 19.74
CA ILE A 241 -3.39 3.47 18.61
C ILE A 241 -4.91 3.52 18.69
N VAL A 242 -5.52 3.71 19.86
CA VAL A 242 -6.97 3.90 19.96
C VAL A 242 -7.35 5.27 19.39
N PRO A 243 -8.31 5.36 18.44
CA PRO A 243 -8.77 6.64 17.93
C PRO A 243 -9.33 7.49 19.05
N TYR A 244 -8.88 8.75 19.10
CA TYR A 244 -9.25 9.68 20.16
C TYR A 244 -10.11 10.84 19.68
N LYS A 245 -10.35 10.91 18.37
CA LYS A 245 -11.30 11.81 17.70
C LYS A 245 -12.28 10.97 16.89
N THR A 246 -13.46 11.54 16.62
CA THR A 246 -14.45 10.95 15.72
C THR A 246 -14.17 11.26 14.25
N ASP A 247 -13.24 12.19 13.97
CA ASP A 247 -12.81 12.53 12.63
C ASP A 247 -12.16 11.33 11.93
N ASP A 248 -12.57 11.11 10.68
CA ASP A 248 -11.96 10.13 9.79
C ASP A 248 -10.65 10.66 9.22
N VAL A 249 -9.71 9.76 8.96
CA VAL A 249 -8.48 10.08 8.23
C VAL A 249 -8.83 10.45 6.79
N ARG A 250 -8.32 11.61 6.35
CA ARG A 250 -8.54 12.16 5.02
C ARG A 250 -7.39 11.83 4.08
N THR A 251 -7.32 10.56 3.65
CA THR A 251 -6.31 10.12 2.67
C THR A 251 -6.45 10.85 1.33
N ASP A 252 -7.63 11.38 1.02
CA ASP A 252 -7.89 12.17 -0.18
C ASP A 252 -7.00 13.42 -0.30
N LEU A 253 -6.55 13.97 0.83
CA LEU A 253 -5.62 15.11 0.94
C LEU A 253 -4.14 14.71 0.91
N LEU A 254 -3.85 13.41 1.05
CA LEU A 254 -2.51 12.84 1.08
C LEU A 254 -2.16 12.14 -0.25
N ARG A 255 -3.03 12.23 -1.26
CA ARG A 255 -2.78 11.63 -2.56
C ARG A 255 -1.72 12.43 -3.31
N PRO A 256 -0.77 11.74 -3.96
CA PRO A 256 0.19 12.42 -4.80
C PRO A 256 -0.40 12.76 -6.18
N ASP A 257 0.02 13.91 -6.71
CA ASP A 257 -0.25 14.34 -8.08
C ASP A 257 0.92 13.97 -9.01
N PRO A 258 0.66 13.66 -10.30
CA PRO A 258 -0.65 13.67 -10.96
C PRO A 258 -1.50 12.44 -10.62
N THR A 259 -2.82 12.60 -10.66
CA THR A 259 -3.77 11.49 -10.52
C THR A 259 -4.32 11.05 -11.87
N VAL A 260 -4.24 9.74 -12.15
CA VAL A 260 -4.92 9.10 -13.29
C VAL A 260 -6.29 8.59 -12.81
N HIS A 261 -7.33 9.33 -13.17
CA HIS A 261 -8.71 9.03 -12.86
C HIS A 261 -9.36 8.16 -13.94
N PHE A 262 -9.85 6.99 -13.57
CA PHE A 262 -10.66 6.15 -14.46
C PHE A 262 -12.15 6.36 -14.22
N TYR A 263 -12.84 6.90 -15.22
CA TYR A 263 -14.30 6.97 -15.23
C TYR A 263 -14.88 5.75 -15.95
N THR A 264 -15.63 4.92 -15.21
CA THR A 264 -16.18 3.65 -15.72
C THR A 264 -17.57 3.78 -16.33
N GLY A 265 -18.22 4.94 -16.16
CA GLY A 265 -19.65 5.12 -16.41
C GLY A 265 -20.51 4.08 -15.67
N ASN A 266 -21.64 3.70 -16.28
CA ASN A 266 -22.59 2.74 -15.69
C ASN A 266 -22.30 1.27 -16.04
N GLY A 267 -21.28 0.98 -16.85
CA GLY A 267 -21.14 -0.32 -17.52
C GLY A 267 -20.03 -1.23 -17.01
N LEU A 268 -19.00 -0.68 -16.38
CA LEU A 268 -17.77 -1.41 -16.08
C LEU A 268 -17.50 -1.47 -14.57
N SER A 269 -17.37 -2.68 -14.03
CA SER A 269 -17.08 -2.87 -12.61
C SER A 269 -15.61 -2.61 -12.28
N LYS A 270 -15.33 -2.20 -11.03
CA LYS A 270 -13.97 -2.05 -10.49
C LYS A 270 -13.09 -3.28 -10.73
N ASP A 271 -13.61 -4.48 -10.52
CA ASP A 271 -12.86 -5.72 -10.77
C ASP A 271 -12.56 -5.96 -12.24
N ARG A 272 -13.45 -5.52 -13.14
CA ARG A 272 -13.23 -5.62 -14.58
C ARG A 272 -12.17 -4.63 -15.03
N LEU A 273 -12.14 -3.42 -14.48
CA LEU A 273 -11.13 -2.40 -14.78
C LEU A 273 -9.71 -2.94 -14.56
N LYS A 274 -9.47 -3.53 -13.38
CA LYS A 274 -8.19 -4.13 -12.97
C LYS A 274 -7.73 -5.34 -13.81
N THR A 275 -8.43 -5.67 -14.88
CA THR A 275 -8.06 -6.74 -15.83
C THR A 275 -7.76 -6.20 -17.22
N LEU A 276 -7.82 -4.88 -17.41
CA LEU A 276 -7.52 -4.23 -18.67
C LEU A 276 -6.08 -3.72 -18.65
N ASP A 277 -5.33 -3.97 -19.72
CA ASP A 277 -3.96 -3.46 -19.87
C ASP A 277 -3.87 -1.94 -19.70
N LEU A 278 -4.93 -1.22 -20.11
CA LEU A 278 -5.03 0.23 -19.93
C LEU A 278 -4.94 0.66 -18.46
N PHE A 279 -5.46 -0.14 -17.53
CA PHE A 279 -5.35 0.14 -16.09
C PHE A 279 -3.90 0.01 -15.65
N ASP A 280 -3.21 -1.06 -16.07
CA ASP A 280 -1.83 -1.31 -15.70
C ASP A 280 -0.88 -0.26 -16.33
N TYR A 281 -1.18 0.21 -17.54
CA TYR A 281 -0.46 1.35 -18.16
C TYR A 281 -0.70 2.66 -17.41
N GLY A 282 -1.93 2.89 -16.90
CA GLY A 282 -2.23 4.01 -16.03
C GLY A 282 -1.41 3.96 -14.73
N CYS A 283 -1.28 2.78 -14.12
CA CYS A 283 -0.43 2.57 -12.95
C CYS A 283 1.03 2.88 -13.25
N LEU A 284 1.55 2.38 -14.38
CA LEU A 284 2.94 2.58 -14.75
C LEU A 284 3.26 4.05 -15.06
N TYR A 285 2.36 4.74 -15.76
CA TYR A 285 2.45 6.19 -15.96
C TYR A 285 2.46 6.95 -14.62
N ALA A 286 1.53 6.62 -13.73
CA ALA A 286 1.43 7.25 -12.41
C ALA A 286 2.72 7.04 -11.59
N GLN A 287 3.28 5.83 -11.59
CA GLN A 287 4.54 5.51 -10.91
C GLN A 287 5.70 6.38 -11.40
N GLN A 288 5.82 6.59 -12.72
CA GLN A 288 6.89 7.38 -13.33
C GLN A 288 6.79 8.87 -13.01
N HIS A 289 5.58 9.35 -12.78
CA HIS A 289 5.31 10.74 -12.43
C HIS A 289 5.15 10.95 -10.93
N SER A 290 5.47 9.94 -10.11
CA SER A 290 5.30 9.98 -8.64
C SER A 290 3.87 10.34 -8.21
N GLY A 291 2.87 9.91 -8.99
CA GLY A 291 1.44 10.17 -8.83
C GLY A 291 0.64 8.93 -8.39
N CYS A 292 -0.66 8.90 -8.67
CA CYS A 292 -1.50 7.74 -8.32
C CYS A 292 -2.60 7.42 -9.35
N VAL A 293 -3.25 6.26 -9.18
CA VAL A 293 -4.40 5.84 -10.00
C VAL A 293 -5.62 5.71 -9.12
N LYS A 294 -6.79 6.18 -9.58
CA LYS A 294 -8.05 5.90 -8.88
C LYS A 294 -9.26 5.82 -9.80
N LEU A 295 -10.39 5.42 -9.23
CA LEU A 295 -11.69 5.60 -9.88
C LEU A 295 -12.14 7.05 -9.73
N PHE A 296 -12.62 7.66 -10.81
CA PHE A 296 -13.12 9.03 -10.78
C PHE A 296 -14.45 9.10 -10.01
N ASP A 297 -14.46 9.91 -8.95
CA ASP A 297 -15.68 10.30 -8.24
C ASP A 297 -15.80 11.81 -8.31
N GLU A 298 -16.54 12.30 -9.30
CA GLU A 298 -16.70 13.73 -9.57
C GLU A 298 -17.13 14.53 -8.34
N SER A 299 -17.96 13.94 -7.46
CA SER A 299 -18.48 14.64 -6.28
C SER A 299 -17.38 15.05 -5.31
N ASN A 300 -16.35 14.22 -5.22
CA ASN A 300 -15.20 14.40 -4.35
C ASN A 300 -14.01 14.99 -5.11
N ASP A 301 -13.65 14.42 -6.26
CA ASP A 301 -12.40 14.70 -6.97
C ASP A 301 -12.33 16.08 -7.62
N ARG A 302 -13.44 16.68 -8.04
CA ARG A 302 -13.45 17.98 -8.74
C ARG A 302 -12.75 19.11 -7.98
N ASN A 303 -12.66 19.02 -6.65
CA ASN A 303 -12.04 20.04 -5.81
C ASN A 303 -10.53 19.79 -5.57
N HIS A 304 -10.04 18.64 -6.02
CA HIS A 304 -8.70 18.12 -5.78
C HIS A 304 -7.91 17.88 -7.07
N LEU A 305 -8.49 18.21 -8.24
CA LEU A 305 -7.78 18.09 -9.51
C LEU A 305 -6.56 18.99 -9.56
N SER A 306 -5.51 18.47 -10.18
CA SER A 306 -4.25 19.13 -10.48
C SER A 306 -4.09 19.28 -11.99
N GLY A 307 -3.33 20.30 -12.43
CA GLY A 307 -3.09 20.64 -13.84
C GLY A 307 -2.56 19.49 -14.72
N ASP A 308 -1.94 18.49 -14.09
CA ASP A 308 -1.29 17.36 -14.74
C ASP A 308 -2.12 16.06 -14.63
N ASP A 309 -3.33 16.13 -14.06
CA ASP A 309 -4.22 14.99 -13.90
C ASP A 309 -4.80 14.52 -15.23
N LEU A 310 -5.11 13.22 -15.30
CA LEU A 310 -5.77 12.59 -16.43
C LEU A 310 -7.15 12.07 -16.02
N ILE A 311 -8.18 12.34 -16.81
CA ILE A 311 -9.50 11.71 -16.70
C ILE A 311 -9.70 10.80 -17.92
N ILE A 312 -9.65 9.49 -17.69
CA ILE A 312 -9.81 8.46 -18.72
C ILE A 312 -11.25 7.95 -18.72
N CYS A 313 -11.99 8.26 -19.79
CA CYS A 313 -13.39 7.88 -19.98
C CYS A 313 -13.51 6.54 -20.71
N LEU A 314 -13.82 5.48 -19.96
CA LEU A 314 -13.87 4.11 -20.47
C LEU A 314 -15.15 3.76 -21.24
N ASP A 315 -16.17 4.63 -21.19
CA ASP A 315 -17.38 4.53 -21.99
C ASP A 315 -17.22 5.07 -23.43
N ASN A 316 -15.99 5.44 -23.82
CA ASN A 316 -15.61 6.00 -25.12
C ASN A 316 -16.31 7.33 -25.43
N SER A 317 -16.56 8.15 -24.40
CA SER A 317 -17.10 9.49 -24.55
C SER A 317 -16.42 10.44 -23.55
N SER A 318 -15.52 11.29 -24.02
CA SER A 318 -14.89 12.36 -23.23
C SER A 318 -15.77 13.61 -23.08
N ASP A 319 -16.78 13.76 -23.94
CA ASP A 319 -17.66 14.95 -24.02
C ASP A 319 -18.27 15.39 -22.68
N SER A 320 -18.57 14.44 -21.78
CA SER A 320 -19.20 14.75 -20.49
C SER A 320 -18.28 15.41 -19.47
N PHE A 321 -16.97 15.43 -19.73
CA PHE A 321 -15.97 15.99 -18.84
C PHE A 321 -15.05 16.99 -19.53
N ALA A 322 -15.29 17.33 -20.80
CA ALA A 322 -14.45 18.26 -21.56
C ALA A 322 -14.32 19.65 -20.90
N ASP A 323 -15.28 20.04 -20.06
CA ASP A 323 -15.22 21.27 -19.27
C ASP A 323 -14.08 21.27 -18.23
N TYR A 324 -13.59 20.11 -17.80
CA TYR A 324 -12.42 19.99 -16.92
C TYR A 324 -11.12 20.40 -17.64
N GLU A 325 -11.05 20.35 -18.96
CA GLU A 325 -9.90 20.88 -19.73
C GLU A 325 -9.91 22.41 -19.80
N GLU A 326 -11.09 23.03 -19.67
CA GLU A 326 -11.29 24.48 -19.76
C GLU A 326 -11.07 25.22 -18.42
N LEU A 327 -10.85 24.48 -17.33
CA LEU A 327 -10.52 25.06 -16.03
C LEU A 327 -9.17 25.80 -16.09
N ASN A 328 -8.90 26.66 -15.10
CA ASN A 328 -7.57 27.25 -15.00
C ASN A 328 -6.52 26.12 -14.84
N SER A 329 -5.40 26.23 -15.55
CA SER A 329 -4.26 25.30 -15.60
C SER A 329 -3.79 24.67 -14.28
N LYS A 330 -4.11 25.26 -13.13
CA LYS A 330 -3.82 24.67 -11.82
C LYS A 330 -4.76 23.52 -11.43
N TYR A 331 -5.98 23.53 -11.95
CA TYR A 331 -7.10 22.66 -11.58
C TYR A 331 -7.70 21.92 -12.79
N SER A 332 -7.15 22.15 -13.98
CA SER A 332 -7.58 21.46 -15.21
C SER A 332 -7.07 20.03 -15.20
N ALA A 333 -7.81 19.11 -15.81
CA ALA A 333 -7.32 17.77 -16.09
C ALA A 333 -7.42 17.52 -17.59
N GLN A 334 -6.49 16.73 -18.14
CA GLN A 334 -6.59 16.27 -19.53
C GLN A 334 -7.62 15.15 -19.60
N VAL A 335 -8.57 15.25 -20.54
CA VAL A 335 -9.67 14.28 -20.64
C VAL A 335 -9.47 13.44 -21.88
N LEU A 336 -9.37 12.13 -21.70
CA LEU A 336 -9.07 11.17 -22.75
C LEU A 336 -10.17 10.14 -22.86
N ASP A 337 -10.62 9.85 -24.08
CA ASP A 337 -11.38 8.61 -24.30
C ASP A 337 -10.47 7.38 -24.19
N ARG A 338 -11.06 6.18 -24.25
CA ARG A 338 -10.30 4.93 -24.12
C ARG A 338 -9.22 4.75 -25.19
N THR A 339 -9.46 5.17 -26.42
CA THR A 339 -8.53 5.02 -27.55
C THR A 339 -7.38 6.00 -27.40
N GLU A 340 -7.71 7.26 -27.13
CA GLU A 340 -6.74 8.33 -26.90
C GLU A 340 -5.85 8.02 -25.69
N ALA A 341 -6.45 7.52 -24.60
CA ALA A 341 -5.71 7.11 -23.41
C ALA A 341 -4.73 5.97 -23.69
N LEU A 342 -5.11 4.99 -24.50
CA LEU A 342 -4.20 3.90 -24.86
C LEU A 342 -3.02 4.40 -25.70
N GLU A 343 -3.28 5.27 -26.67
CA GLU A 343 -2.24 5.87 -27.51
C GLU A 343 -1.29 6.74 -26.69
N TYR A 344 -1.83 7.61 -25.83
CA TYR A 344 -1.08 8.49 -24.95
C TYR A 344 -0.22 7.71 -23.94
N LEU A 345 -0.82 6.79 -23.19
CA LEU A 345 -0.09 6.02 -22.18
C LEU A 345 0.98 5.12 -22.83
N SER A 346 0.71 4.56 -24.01
CA SER A 346 1.72 3.74 -24.71
C SER A 346 2.88 4.56 -25.28
N SER A 347 2.72 5.88 -25.48
CA SER A 347 3.83 6.76 -25.89
C SER A 347 4.64 7.29 -24.72
N GLU A 348 4.01 7.47 -23.55
CA GLU A 348 4.66 8.00 -22.35
C GLU A 348 5.35 6.90 -21.53
N VAL A 349 4.83 5.67 -21.56
CA VAL A 349 5.41 4.54 -20.83
C VAL A 349 6.62 3.96 -21.60
N PRO A 350 7.79 3.77 -20.94
CA PRO A 350 8.96 3.13 -21.50
C PRO A 350 8.64 1.72 -22.02
N PRO A 351 8.96 1.41 -23.29
CA PRO A 351 8.65 0.12 -23.90
C PRO A 351 9.24 -1.09 -23.15
N GLU A 352 10.35 -0.91 -22.44
CA GLU A 352 11.00 -1.94 -21.64
C GLU A 352 10.22 -2.35 -20.40
N LEU A 353 9.24 -1.56 -19.96
CA LEU A 353 8.37 -1.87 -18.82
C LEU A 353 7.00 -2.44 -19.26
N VAL A 354 6.79 -2.64 -20.56
CA VAL A 354 5.62 -3.32 -21.14
C VAL A 354 6.02 -4.74 -21.57
N LEU A 355 5.31 -5.77 -21.10
CA LEU A 355 5.66 -7.20 -21.27
C LEU A 355 4.87 -7.95 -22.35
#